data_AF-A0A183DRL6-F1
#
_entry.id   AF-A0A183DRL6-F1
#
_cell.length_a   1.000
_cell.length_b   1.000
_cell.length_c   1.000
_cell.angle_alpha   90.00
_cell.angle_beta   90.00
_cell.angle_gamma   90.00
#
_symmetry.space_group_name_H-M   'P 1'
#
loop_
_entity.id
_entity.type
_entity.pdbx_description
1 polymer ?
#
loop_
_entity_poly.entity_id
_entity_poly.type
_entity_poly.pdbx_seq_one_letter_code
_entity_poly.pdbx_strand_id
1 'polypeptide(L)'
;MKRRQRDVDECIKLAHSYLMQHDLRPRMRSTSVLVPDEEAENGNAELRRVGIQIKSDSDRLGEKWAELREQLGAWTRIIVDAHAKMEKMAAAIAECQLALSNMEERMELLRPVEQLRLEELPAAVDESEQLKECLARTRIHIDDANDWSGQLLASDVDLAPEPSVQLKSINDRLD
;
A
#
# COMPACT_ATOMS: atom_id res chain seq x y z
N MET A 1 -4.28 -7.42 15.31
CA MET A 1 -2.84 -7.65 15.53
C MET A 1 -2.43 -7.86 16.99
N LYS A 2 -2.80 -6.96 17.93
CA LYS A 2 -2.38 -7.06 19.36
C LYS A 2 -2.82 -8.33 20.10
N ARG A 3 -3.89 -9.01 19.67
CA ARG A 3 -4.28 -10.33 20.22
C ARG A 3 -3.32 -11.42 19.74
N ARG A 4 -3.15 -11.57 18.42
CA ARG A 4 -2.20 -12.53 17.83
C ARG A 4 -0.75 -12.36 18.29
N GLN A 5 -0.27 -11.13 18.51
CA GLN A 5 1.04 -10.89 19.11
C GLN A 5 1.14 -11.49 20.52
N ARG A 6 0.12 -11.29 21.35
CA ARG A 6 0.08 -11.87 22.70
C ARG A 6 0.06 -13.39 22.65
N ASP A 7 -0.72 -13.97 21.74
CA ASP A 7 -0.80 -15.43 21.60
C ASP A 7 0.57 -16.04 21.21
N VAL A 8 1.32 -15.37 20.31
CA VAL A 8 2.68 -15.78 19.93
C VAL A 8 3.66 -15.60 21.09
N ASP A 9 3.62 -14.46 21.78
CA ASP A 9 4.49 -14.19 22.92
C ASP A 9 4.22 -15.16 24.08
N GLU A 10 2.97 -15.51 24.33
CA GLU A 10 2.55 -16.51 25.32
C GLU A 10 3.03 -17.91 24.93
N CYS A 11 2.92 -18.30 23.66
CA CYS A 11 3.41 -19.58 23.18
C CYS A 11 4.94 -19.72 23.35
N ILE A 12 5.70 -18.68 22.99
CA ILE A 12 7.16 -18.64 23.17
C ILE A 12 7.53 -18.68 24.66
N LYS A 13 6.81 -17.92 25.51
CA LYS A 13 7.02 -17.95 26.97
C LYS A 13 6.74 -19.32 27.57
N LEU A 14 5.69 -20.01 27.12
CA LEU A 14 5.35 -21.36 27.57
C LEU A 14 6.44 -22.35 27.16
N ALA A 15 6.91 -22.29 25.91
CA ALA A 15 8.03 -23.10 25.42
C ALA A 15 9.30 -22.85 26.26
N HIS A 16 9.69 -21.59 26.50
CA HIS A 16 10.86 -21.28 27.33
C HIS A 16 10.68 -21.75 28.78
N SER A 17 9.49 -21.61 29.36
CA SER A 17 9.21 -22.07 30.73
C SER A 17 9.33 -23.58 30.84
N TYR A 18 8.81 -24.33 29.86
CA TYR A 18 8.97 -25.78 29.76
C TYR A 18 10.46 -26.16 29.71
N LEU A 19 11.23 -25.52 28.83
CA LEU A 19 12.67 -25.80 28.69
C LEU A 19 13.49 -25.48 29.95
N MET A 20 13.09 -24.50 30.75
CA MET A 20 13.76 -24.16 32.02
C MET A 20 13.44 -25.16 33.15
N GLN A 21 12.30 -25.84 33.07
CA GLN A 21 11.88 -26.83 34.07
C GLN A 21 12.52 -28.21 33.84
N HIS A 22 13.08 -28.47 32.65
CA HIS A 22 13.69 -29.74 32.28
C HIS A 22 15.22 -29.62 32.18
N ASP A 23 15.98 -30.52 32.84
CA ASP A 23 17.43 -30.59 32.66
C ASP A 23 17.77 -31.34 31.37
N LEU A 24 17.89 -30.58 30.28
CA LEU A 24 18.15 -31.12 28.94
C LEU A 24 19.64 -31.41 28.68
N ARG A 25 20.50 -31.30 29.70
CA ARG A 25 21.94 -31.56 29.55
C ARG A 25 22.22 -33.06 29.42
N PRO A 26 23.22 -33.47 28.62
CA PRO A 26 23.75 -34.82 28.68
C PRO A 26 24.28 -35.07 30.10
N ARG A 27 23.86 -36.16 30.76
CA ARG A 27 24.52 -36.60 32.00
C ARG A 27 25.98 -36.89 31.65
N MET A 28 26.92 -36.20 32.30
CA MET A 28 28.32 -36.62 32.28
C MET A 28 28.33 -38.04 32.85
N ARG A 29 28.87 -39.01 32.09
CA ARG A 29 28.95 -40.42 32.51
C ARG A 29 29.49 -40.48 33.94
N SER A 30 28.62 -40.74 34.92
CA SER A 30 29.09 -41.06 36.26
C SER A 30 29.53 -42.52 36.21
N THR A 31 30.77 -42.79 36.58
CA THR A 31 31.30 -44.13 36.82
C THR A 31 30.69 -44.71 38.11
N SER A 32 29.36 -44.74 38.20
CA SER A 32 28.64 -45.37 39.30
C SER A 32 28.47 -46.85 39.00
N VAL A 33 28.81 -47.70 39.96
CA VAL A 33 28.87 -49.18 39.85
C VAL A 33 27.47 -49.83 39.97
N LEU A 34 26.40 -49.04 39.93
CA LEU A 34 25.02 -49.53 39.92
C LEU A 34 24.54 -49.58 38.47
N VAL A 35 23.97 -50.74 38.08
CA VAL A 35 23.43 -51.00 36.72
C VAL A 35 22.62 -49.79 36.24
N PRO A 36 22.96 -49.19 35.09
CA PRO A 36 22.18 -48.08 34.54
C PRO A 36 20.75 -48.56 34.29
N ASP A 37 19.77 -47.81 34.80
CA ASP A 37 18.37 -48.00 34.44
C ASP A 37 18.16 -47.50 32.99
N GLU A 38 18.28 -48.41 32.03
CA GLU A 38 18.24 -48.12 30.59
C GLU A 38 16.91 -47.46 30.16
N GLU A 39 15.80 -47.77 30.84
CA GLU A 39 14.50 -47.15 30.58
C GLU A 39 14.50 -45.67 30.99
N ALA A 40 15.09 -45.35 32.15
CA ALA A 40 15.26 -43.98 32.60
C ALA A 40 16.23 -43.16 31.74
N GLU A 41 17.26 -43.79 31.16
CA GLU A 41 18.16 -43.12 30.20
C GLU A 41 17.49 -42.86 28.85
N ASN A 42 16.70 -43.82 28.34
CA ASN A 42 15.93 -43.64 27.11
C ASN A 42 14.87 -42.54 27.24
N GLY A 43 14.13 -42.50 28.35
CA GLY A 43 13.17 -41.42 28.62
C GLY A 43 13.84 -40.04 28.69
N ASN A 44 15.02 -39.95 29.32
CA ASN A 44 15.79 -38.71 29.35
C ASN A 44 16.33 -38.30 27.97
N ALA A 45 16.71 -39.25 27.12
CA ALA A 45 17.14 -38.96 25.76
C ALA A 45 15.99 -38.42 24.89
N GLU A 46 14.79 -38.97 25.05
CA GLU A 46 13.58 -38.51 24.37
C GLU A 46 13.16 -37.10 24.83
N LEU A 47 13.17 -36.82 26.14
CA LEU A 47 12.91 -35.49 26.69
C LEU A 47 13.90 -34.44 26.15
N ARG A 48 15.18 -34.81 25.99
CA ARG A 48 16.19 -33.94 25.34
C ARG A 48 15.86 -33.65 23.89
N ARG A 49 15.48 -34.67 23.12
CA ARG A 49 15.12 -34.53 21.71
C ARG A 49 13.92 -33.58 21.55
N VAL A 50 12.88 -33.79 22.35
CA VAL A 50 11.69 -32.94 22.38
C VAL A 50 12.04 -31.51 22.81
N GLY A 51 12.87 -31.33 23.82
CA GLY A 51 13.32 -30.00 24.26
C GLY A 51 14.11 -29.23 23.18
N ILE A 52 15.02 -29.91 22.48
CA ILE A 52 15.74 -29.29 21.35
C ILE A 52 14.77 -28.89 20.23
N GLN A 53 13.78 -29.74 19.95
CA GLN A 53 12.76 -29.45 18.94
C GLN A 53 11.88 -28.26 19.34
N ILE A 54 11.38 -28.22 20.58
CA ILE A 54 10.59 -27.10 21.12
C ILE A 54 11.38 -25.79 21.03
N LYS A 55 12.66 -25.81 21.39
CA LYS A 55 13.52 -24.62 21.25
C LYS A 55 13.61 -24.17 19.80
N SER A 56 13.95 -25.08 18.89
CA SER A 56 14.06 -24.77 17.46
C SER A 56 12.76 -24.24 16.86
N ASP A 57 11.63 -24.82 17.25
CA ASP A 57 10.31 -24.40 16.75
C ASP A 57 9.89 -23.04 17.34
N SER A 58 10.20 -22.77 18.62
CA SER A 58 9.95 -21.49 19.28
C SER A 58 10.78 -20.35 18.66
N ASP A 59 12.08 -20.58 18.43
CA ASP A 59 12.97 -19.61 17.79
C ASP A 59 12.48 -19.30 16.35
N ARG A 60 12.17 -20.34 15.58
CA ARG A 60 11.63 -20.21 14.22
C ARG A 60 10.28 -19.50 14.18
N LEU A 61 9.41 -19.73 15.16
CA LEU A 61 8.12 -19.04 15.27
C LEU A 61 8.35 -17.54 15.50
N GLY A 62 9.29 -17.17 16.37
CA GLY A 62 9.67 -15.78 16.62
C GLY A 62 10.17 -15.07 15.36
N GLU A 63 11.08 -15.72 14.62
CA GLU A 63 11.63 -15.20 13.36
C GLU A 63 10.53 -14.97 12.31
N LYS A 64 9.72 -16.00 12.02
CA LYS A 64 8.64 -15.92 11.03
C LYS A 64 7.59 -14.88 11.41
N TRP A 65 7.30 -14.73 12.71
CA TRP A 65 6.35 -13.74 13.17
C TRP A 65 6.90 -12.31 13.01
N ALA A 66 8.19 -12.10 13.26
CA ALA A 66 8.85 -10.83 13.00
C ALA A 66 8.85 -10.47 11.50
N GLU A 67 9.19 -11.43 10.64
CA GLU A 67 9.16 -11.26 9.18
C GLU A 67 7.74 -10.91 8.69
N LEU A 68 6.72 -11.65 9.13
CA LEU A 68 5.33 -11.38 8.77
C LEU A 68 4.89 -9.98 9.18
N ARG A 69 5.34 -9.50 10.35
CA ARG A 69 5.03 -8.14 10.81
C ARG A 69 5.70 -7.08 9.95
N GLU A 70 6.94 -7.30 9.55
CA GLU A 70 7.65 -6.40 8.66
C GLU A 70 6.97 -6.31 7.30
N GLN A 71 6.64 -7.47 6.71
CA GLN A 71 5.90 -7.55 5.46
C GLN A 71 4.54 -6.85 5.56
N LEU A 72 3.75 -7.12 6.60
CA LEU A 72 2.46 -6.45 6.78
C LEU A 72 2.62 -4.94 6.95
N GLY A 73 3.68 -4.50 7.64
CA GLY A 73 4.01 -3.09 7.75
C GLY A 73 4.32 -2.45 6.40
N ALA A 74 5.10 -3.14 5.56
CA ALA A 74 5.40 -2.69 4.20
C ALA A 74 4.12 -2.62 3.35
N TRP A 75 3.28 -3.67 3.39
CA TRP A 75 2.01 -3.73 2.65
C TRP A 75 1.06 -2.63 3.09
N THR A 76 0.99 -2.34 4.39
CA THR A 76 0.16 -1.25 4.92
C THR A 76 0.60 0.10 4.36
N ARG A 77 1.92 0.35 4.27
CA ARG A 77 2.44 1.59 3.67
C ARG A 77 2.10 1.70 2.19
N ILE A 78 2.25 0.61 1.43
CA ILE A 78 1.90 0.57 0.00
C ILE A 78 0.42 0.87 -0.19
N ILE A 79 -0.46 0.23 0.59
CA ILE A 79 -1.92 0.44 0.50
C ILE A 79 -2.28 1.90 0.82
N VAL A 80 -1.71 2.46 1.89
CA VAL A 80 -1.99 3.86 2.28
C VAL A 80 -1.49 4.85 1.24
N ASP A 81 -0.29 4.63 0.68
CA ASP A 81 0.27 5.47 -0.38
C ASP A 81 -0.56 5.39 -1.68
N ALA A 82 -0.91 4.18 -2.11
CA ALA A 82 -1.78 3.95 -3.26
C ALA A 82 -3.14 4.63 -3.09
N HIS A 83 -3.77 4.47 -1.92
CA HIS A 83 -5.04 5.11 -1.60
C HIS A 83 -4.95 6.65 -1.67
N ALA A 84 -3.90 7.24 -1.07
CA ALA A 84 -3.70 8.69 -1.11
C ALA A 84 -3.49 9.20 -2.54
N LYS A 85 -2.78 8.46 -3.39
CA LYS A 85 -2.62 8.77 -4.82
C LYS A 85 -3.95 8.66 -5.57
N MET A 86 -4.77 7.64 -5.30
CA MET A 86 -6.09 7.50 -5.89
C MET A 86 -7.03 8.65 -5.52
N GLU A 87 -7.01 9.10 -4.27
CA GLU A 87 -7.79 10.28 -3.83
C GLU A 87 -7.36 11.55 -4.56
N LYS A 88 -6.04 11.78 -4.72
CA LYS A 88 -5.52 12.92 -5.48
C LYS A 88 -5.89 12.86 -6.95
N MET A 89 -5.81 11.67 -7.56
CA MET A 89 -6.24 11.47 -8.94
C MET A 89 -7.73 11.76 -9.12
N ALA A 90 -8.58 11.29 -8.20
CA ALA A 90 -10.02 11.56 -8.25
C ALA A 90 -10.33 13.07 -8.11
N ALA A 91 -9.61 13.76 -7.22
CA ALA A 91 -9.72 15.22 -7.10
C ALA A 91 -9.28 15.94 -8.38
N ALA A 92 -8.14 15.55 -8.96
CA ALA A 92 -7.66 16.12 -10.22
C ALA A 92 -8.64 15.88 -11.38
N ILE A 93 -9.24 14.70 -11.48
CA ILE A 93 -10.30 14.40 -12.47
C ILE A 93 -11.51 15.31 -12.28
N ALA A 94 -11.97 15.51 -11.04
CA ALA A 94 -13.10 16.40 -10.76
C ALA A 94 -12.77 17.86 -11.14
N GLU A 95 -11.57 18.33 -10.83
CA GLU A 95 -11.08 19.65 -11.24
C GLU A 95 -11.01 19.79 -12.77
N CYS A 96 -10.51 18.76 -13.48
CA CYS A 96 -10.51 18.72 -14.94
C CYS A 96 -11.92 18.86 -15.52
N GLN A 97 -12.88 18.11 -14.97
CA GLN A 97 -14.27 18.14 -15.44
C GLN A 97 -14.87 19.54 -15.26
N LEU A 98 -14.67 20.17 -14.11
CA LEU A 98 -15.13 21.54 -13.84
C LEU A 98 -14.46 22.56 -14.76
N ALA A 99 -13.14 22.44 -14.95
CA ALA A 99 -12.37 23.35 -15.80
C ALA A 99 -12.78 23.22 -17.29
N LEU A 100 -13.00 21.99 -17.77
CA LEU A 100 -13.51 21.74 -19.12
C LEU A 100 -14.93 22.27 -19.29
N SER A 101 -15.85 22.04 -18.36
CA SER A 101 -17.21 22.57 -18.46
C SER A 101 -17.25 24.10 -18.47
N ASN A 102 -16.46 24.77 -17.62
CA ASN A 102 -16.34 26.24 -17.65
C ASN A 102 -15.73 26.74 -18.97
N MET A 103 -14.76 26.02 -19.54
CA MET A 103 -14.18 26.35 -20.84
C MET A 103 -15.22 26.20 -21.96
N GLU A 104 -15.99 25.11 -21.97
CA GLU A 104 -17.06 24.85 -22.94
C GLU A 104 -18.16 25.92 -22.85
N GLU A 105 -18.61 26.28 -21.65
CA GLU A 105 -19.57 27.38 -21.42
C GLU A 105 -19.06 28.70 -21.99
N ARG A 106 -17.78 29.02 -21.79
CA ARG A 106 -17.16 30.23 -22.37
C ARG A 106 -17.08 30.17 -23.89
N MET A 107 -16.79 28.99 -24.45
CA MET A 107 -16.76 28.80 -25.91
C MET A 107 -18.14 28.99 -26.53
N GLU A 108 -19.21 28.53 -25.87
CA GLU A 108 -20.59 28.70 -26.36
C GLU A 108 -21.04 30.16 -26.42
N LEU A 109 -20.47 31.03 -25.56
CA LEU A 109 -20.77 32.46 -25.56
C LEU A 109 -20.07 33.24 -26.68
N LEU A 110 -19.02 32.66 -27.29
CA LEU A 110 -18.27 33.33 -28.35
C LEU A 110 -19.05 33.36 -29.66
N ARG A 111 -19.11 34.55 -30.26
CA ARG A 111 -19.67 34.74 -31.59
C ARG A 111 -18.57 34.70 -32.65
N PRO A 112 -18.85 34.11 -33.83
CA PRO A 112 -17.95 34.21 -34.98
C PRO A 112 -17.67 35.68 -35.32
N VAL A 113 -16.44 35.96 -35.76
CA VAL A 113 -16.00 37.33 -36.06
C VAL A 113 -16.88 37.99 -37.14
N GLU A 114 -17.36 37.23 -38.12
CA GLU A 114 -18.31 37.74 -39.14
C GLU A 114 -19.66 38.23 -38.58
N GLN A 115 -20.02 37.87 -37.35
CA GLN A 115 -21.28 38.28 -36.69
C GLN A 115 -21.09 39.47 -35.73
N LEU A 116 -19.86 39.96 -35.57
CA LEU A 116 -19.53 41.06 -34.67
C LEU A 116 -19.51 42.40 -35.41
N ARG A 117 -19.95 43.46 -34.73
CA ARG A 117 -19.73 44.84 -35.16
C ARG A 117 -18.30 45.26 -34.82
N LEU A 118 -17.77 46.24 -35.55
CA LEU A 118 -16.43 46.81 -35.30
C LEU A 118 -16.24 47.27 -33.85
N GLU A 119 -17.30 47.81 -33.24
CA GLU A 119 -17.33 48.27 -31.85
C GLU A 119 -17.21 47.13 -30.83
N GLU A 120 -17.63 45.92 -31.20
CA GLU A 120 -17.63 44.72 -30.34
C GLU A 120 -16.30 43.94 -30.44
N LEU A 121 -15.47 44.22 -31.45
CA LEU A 121 -14.20 43.51 -31.67
C LEU A 121 -13.23 43.58 -30.49
N PRO A 122 -13.02 44.73 -29.81
CA PRO A 122 -12.11 44.78 -28.66
C PRO A 122 -12.54 43.84 -27.53
N ALA A 123 -13.85 43.82 -27.22
CA ALA A 123 -14.40 42.94 -26.19
C ALA A 123 -14.25 41.46 -26.57
N ALA A 124 -14.50 41.11 -27.84
CA ALA A 124 -14.32 39.74 -28.32
C ALA A 124 -12.85 39.28 -28.30
N VAL A 125 -11.89 40.19 -28.52
CA VAL A 125 -10.47 39.90 -28.34
C VAL A 125 -10.15 39.61 -26.88
N ASP A 126 -10.65 40.42 -25.95
CA ASP A 126 -10.45 40.21 -24.51
C ASP A 126 -11.08 38.87 -24.05
N GLU A 127 -12.27 38.53 -24.53
CA GLU A 127 -12.94 37.24 -24.27
C GLU A 127 -12.12 36.07 -24.81
N SER A 128 -11.52 36.20 -26.00
CA SER A 128 -10.64 35.19 -26.58
C SER A 128 -9.36 35.00 -25.77
N GLU A 129 -8.74 36.07 -25.28
CA GLU A 129 -7.56 35.99 -24.41
C GLU A 129 -7.90 35.32 -23.07
N GLN A 130 -9.06 35.63 -22.49
CA GLN A 130 -9.55 34.94 -21.28
C GLN A 130 -9.81 33.45 -21.53
N LEU A 131 -10.33 33.08 -22.71
CA LEU A 131 -10.50 31.68 -23.07
C LEU A 131 -9.15 30.96 -23.22
N LYS A 132 -8.14 31.60 -23.82
CA LYS A 132 -6.77 31.04 -23.89
C LYS A 132 -6.17 30.81 -22.51
N GLU A 133 -6.35 31.76 -21.60
CA GLU A 133 -5.90 31.59 -20.21
C GLU A 133 -6.64 30.44 -19.52
N CYS A 134 -7.95 30.31 -19.74
CA CYS A 134 -8.75 29.20 -19.23
C CYS A 134 -8.24 27.86 -19.77
N LEU A 135 -7.99 27.76 -21.07
CA LEU A 135 -7.43 26.56 -21.71
C LEU A 135 -6.06 26.19 -21.12
N ALA A 136 -5.19 27.17 -20.90
CA ALA A 136 -3.87 26.94 -20.30
C ALA A 136 -4.00 26.37 -18.87
N ARG A 137 -4.95 26.88 -18.07
CA ARG A 137 -5.23 26.34 -16.72
C ARG A 137 -5.83 24.94 -16.77
N THR A 138 -6.78 24.69 -17.67
CA THR A 138 -7.37 23.35 -17.87
C THR A 138 -6.29 22.32 -18.21
N ARG A 139 -5.32 22.66 -19.06
CA ARG A 139 -4.18 21.78 -19.38
C ARG A 139 -3.38 21.38 -18.15
N ILE A 140 -3.12 22.31 -17.22
CA ILE A 140 -2.39 22.00 -15.98
C ILE A 140 -3.13 20.92 -15.16
N HIS A 141 -4.45 21.06 -14.99
CA HIS A 141 -5.23 20.05 -14.26
C HIS A 141 -5.19 18.68 -14.94
N ILE A 142 -5.21 18.65 -16.28
CA ILE A 142 -5.14 17.41 -17.06
C ILE A 142 -3.76 16.75 -16.91
N ASP A 143 -2.69 17.55 -16.97
CA ASP A 143 -1.33 17.08 -16.74
C ASP A 143 -1.21 16.49 -15.31
N ASP A 144 -1.74 17.17 -14.29
CA ASP A 144 -1.77 16.65 -12.91
C ASP A 144 -2.53 15.31 -12.81
N ALA A 145 -3.69 15.18 -13.47
CA ALA A 145 -4.46 13.95 -13.49
C ALA A 145 -3.72 12.80 -14.19
N ASN A 146 -3.03 13.10 -15.30
CA ASN A 146 -2.20 12.15 -16.03
C ASN A 146 -0.96 11.74 -15.22
N ASP A 147 -0.34 12.66 -14.48
CA ASP A 147 0.80 12.39 -13.60
C ASP A 147 0.42 11.45 -12.46
N TRP A 148 -0.73 11.67 -11.80
CA TRP A 148 -1.21 10.77 -10.76
C TRP A 148 -1.54 9.38 -11.32
N SER A 149 -2.16 9.31 -12.49
CA SER A 149 -2.41 8.06 -13.21
C SER A 149 -1.11 7.31 -13.50
N GLY A 150 -0.09 8.00 -14.04
CA GLY A 150 1.23 7.42 -14.31
C GLY A 150 1.94 6.92 -13.04
N GLN A 151 1.85 7.66 -11.93
CA GLN A 151 2.42 7.24 -10.64
C GLN A 151 1.71 6.00 -10.06
N LEU A 152 0.40 5.87 -10.25
CA LEU A 152 -0.36 4.68 -9.83
C LEU A 152 0.03 3.45 -10.65
N LEU A 153 0.11 3.60 -11.98
CA LEU A 153 0.58 2.52 -12.87
C LEU A 153 2.01 2.10 -12.53
N ALA A 154 2.92 3.05 -12.26
CA ALA A 154 4.29 2.75 -11.83
C ALA A 154 4.38 2.06 -10.46
N SER A 155 3.31 2.15 -9.65
CA SER A 155 3.20 1.46 -8.36
C SER A 155 2.53 0.08 -8.48
N ASP A 156 2.37 -0.45 -9.71
CA ASP A 156 1.60 -1.67 -10.02
C ASP A 156 0.15 -1.62 -9.47
N VAL A 157 -0.43 -0.42 -9.40
CA VAL A 157 -1.82 -0.22 -9.00
C VAL A 157 -2.66 -0.10 -10.27
N ASP A 158 -3.39 -1.17 -10.57
CA ASP A 158 -4.39 -1.13 -11.63
C ASP A 158 -5.53 -0.19 -11.23
N LEU A 159 -5.77 0.80 -12.09
CA LEU A 159 -6.88 1.70 -11.92
C LEU A 159 -8.20 0.97 -12.12
N ALA A 160 -9.20 1.33 -11.31
CA ALA A 160 -10.56 0.90 -11.56
C ALA A 160 -11.03 1.39 -12.96
N PRO A 161 -12.01 0.71 -13.57
CA PRO A 161 -12.47 1.05 -14.91
C PRO A 161 -12.99 2.48 -15.02
N GLU A 162 -13.67 2.97 -13.98
CA GLU A 162 -14.34 4.27 -13.99
C GLU A 162 -13.36 5.46 -14.05
N PRO A 163 -12.38 5.62 -13.15
CA PRO A 163 -11.36 6.67 -13.26
C PRO A 163 -10.60 6.65 -14.59
N SER A 164 -10.32 5.46 -15.11
CA SER A 164 -9.61 5.28 -16.39
C SER A 164 -10.44 5.79 -17.57
N VAL A 165 -11.73 5.45 -17.59
CA VAL A 165 -12.67 5.93 -18.62
C VAL A 165 -12.87 7.45 -18.52
N GLN A 166 -12.97 7.99 -17.31
CA GLN A 166 -13.09 9.43 -17.09
C GLN A 166 -11.85 10.19 -17.58
N LEU A 167 -10.64 9.72 -17.22
CA LEU A 167 -9.40 10.34 -17.67
C LEU A 167 -9.26 10.27 -19.19
N LYS A 168 -9.61 9.13 -19.80
CA LYS A 168 -9.62 9.01 -21.26
C LYS A 168 -10.60 9.99 -21.91
N SER A 169 -11.82 10.10 -21.39
CA SER A 169 -12.82 11.06 -21.87
C SER A 169 -12.35 12.52 -21.75
N ILE A 170 -11.63 12.85 -20.67
CA ILE A 170 -11.01 14.17 -20.49
C ILE A 170 -9.96 14.43 -21.56
N ASN A 171 -9.06 13.48 -21.80
CA ASN A 171 -8.01 13.61 -22.81
C ASN A 171 -8.61 13.72 -24.22
N ASP A 172 -9.60 12.88 -24.55
CA ASP A 172 -10.29 12.90 -25.85
C ASP A 172 -11.04 14.23 -26.12
N ARG A 173 -11.42 14.99 -25.08
CA ARG A 173 -12.08 16.30 -25.20
C ARG A 173 -11.10 17.46 -25.41
N LEU A 174 -9.83 17.26 -25.12
CA LEU A 174 -8.78 18.28 -25.25
C LEU A 174 -8.07 18.20 -26.61
N ASP A 175 -8.02 17.02 -27.22
CA ASP A 175 -7.46 16.73 -28.55
C ASP A 175 -8.29 17.35 -29.70
#